data_AF-A0A938BKP6-F1
#
_entry.id   AF-A0A938BKP6-F1
#
_cell.length_a   1.000
_cell.length_b   1.000
_cell.length_c   1.000
_cell.angle_alpha   90.00
_cell.angle_beta   90.00
_cell.angle_gamma   90.00
#
_symmetry.space_group_name_H-M   'P 1'
#
loop_
_entity.id
_entity.type
_entity.pdbx_description
1 polymer ?
#
loop_
_entity_poly.entity_id
_entity_poly.type
_entity_poly.pdbx_seq_one_letter_code
_entity_poly.pdbx_strand_id
1 'polypeptide(L)'
;VVRPDRLTLATLPESQDALAWPHDRPFVRIGRGEAKRQTFALYLLDGTVTRNEAERFNRCVQDAPRLFNQEGFIASGALEAGPPRNTPALSEWAKEITPVIERTGIGAPRLGHREYWDTAWSNDYRGRTHQGLLQYVETGDPHWFRYFDAACTHNRDVDLIHYCPEHPDWVGALHSYGEDHTSCGPMGSIGSNCDGLLNHYLMTGDPDSREAAAGLAGRLLDCNPWERSARNIGWPLSQAIQCYDQTGDPRFLDKAKDWVAAANVYVEPRRGVFVEIHGSYNYVGGVPFMTGYLGFGLVRYHQATRDAGVLRLLSLLVGGLFAESRTAYGRFQYSPFPEINYMTERSRCWNSLIGGMTGYLFYATGETRYADWARECYDEIVRRSDDPQIIMDMLPLAGWMLQAVCGRSPAAEGV
;
A
#
# COMPACT_ATOMS: atom_id res chain seq x y z
N VAL A 1 27.18 32.30 -20.00
CA VAL A 1 27.71 31.23 -20.89
C VAL A 1 28.05 30.03 -20.03
N VAL A 2 27.28 28.93 -20.13
CA VAL A 2 27.61 27.66 -19.44
C VAL A 2 28.86 27.09 -20.10
N ARG A 3 29.92 26.84 -19.31
CA ARG A 3 31.18 26.24 -19.77
C ARG A 3 31.13 24.73 -19.50
N PRO A 4 30.97 23.86 -20.53
CA PRO A 4 30.78 22.43 -20.35
C PRO A 4 31.93 21.74 -19.60
N ASP A 5 33.15 22.28 -19.68
CA ASP A 5 34.36 21.82 -19.01
C ASP A 5 34.37 22.02 -17.48
N ARG A 6 33.36 22.70 -16.93
CA ARG A 6 33.22 22.94 -15.48
C ARG A 6 31.97 22.32 -14.85
N LEU A 7 31.21 21.55 -15.62
CA LEU A 7 30.01 20.86 -15.16
C LEU A 7 30.32 19.39 -14.93
N THR A 8 30.59 19.01 -13.68
CA THR A 8 30.64 17.61 -13.27
C THR A 8 29.27 17.20 -12.78
N LEU A 9 28.56 16.38 -13.56
CA LEU A 9 27.28 15.78 -13.20
C LEU A 9 27.55 14.41 -12.57
N ALA A 10 27.49 14.33 -11.24
CA ALA A 10 27.46 13.05 -10.54
C ALA A 10 26.02 12.53 -10.57
N THR A 11 25.80 11.52 -11.40
CA THR A 11 24.50 10.91 -11.62
C THR A 11 24.34 9.79 -10.58
N LEU A 12 23.63 10.08 -9.48
CA LEU A 12 23.45 9.32 -8.23
C LEU A 12 24.50 9.67 -7.14
N PRO A 13 24.10 10.19 -5.97
CA PRO A 13 24.94 10.04 -4.80
C PRO A 13 25.02 8.55 -4.48
N GLU A 14 26.22 8.01 -4.44
CA GLU A 14 26.52 6.89 -3.55
C GLU A 14 25.97 7.32 -2.18
N SER A 15 24.90 6.69 -1.69
CA SER A 15 24.60 6.86 -0.28
C SER A 15 25.87 6.43 0.45
N GLN A 16 26.32 7.16 1.47
CA GLN A 16 27.50 6.73 2.24
C GLN A 16 27.31 5.31 2.83
N ASP A 17 26.05 4.87 2.92
CA ASP A 17 25.66 3.53 3.33
C ASP A 17 25.72 2.48 2.21
N ALA A 18 25.81 2.84 0.92
CA ALA A 18 25.92 1.89 -0.19
C ALA A 18 27.19 1.02 -0.11
N LEU A 19 28.23 1.50 0.55
CA LEU A 19 29.48 0.76 0.78
C LEU A 19 29.39 -0.25 1.95
N ALA A 20 28.34 -0.18 2.77
CA ALA A 20 28.18 -1.06 3.93
C ALA A 20 27.49 -2.40 3.58
N TRP A 21 27.02 -2.57 2.34
CA TRP A 21 26.23 -3.74 1.94
C TRP A 21 26.98 -4.61 0.91
N PRO A 22 27.19 -5.91 1.18
CA PRO A 22 27.96 -6.80 0.29
C PRO A 22 27.28 -7.09 -1.07
N HIS A 23 26.04 -6.64 -1.27
CA HIS A 23 25.26 -6.83 -2.50
C HIS A 23 25.05 -5.54 -3.30
N ASP A 24 25.31 -4.37 -2.72
CA ASP A 24 25.34 -3.11 -3.45
C ASP A 24 26.64 -3.09 -4.24
N ARG A 25 26.54 -3.58 -5.48
CA ARG A 25 27.68 -3.62 -6.37
C ARG A 25 28.11 -2.18 -6.63
N PRO A 26 29.42 -1.87 -6.62
CA PRO A 26 29.95 -0.52 -6.86
C PRO A 26 29.77 -0.04 -8.32
N PHE A 27 28.86 -0.67 -9.08
CA PHE A 27 28.54 -0.35 -10.45
C PHE A 27 27.05 -0.57 -10.69
N VAL A 28 26.40 0.44 -11.26
CA VAL A 28 25.03 0.37 -11.76
C VAL A 28 24.98 -0.72 -12.84
N ARG A 29 24.27 -1.83 -12.59
CA ARG A 29 23.77 -2.71 -13.65
C ARG A 29 22.36 -2.27 -13.96
N ILE A 30 22.19 -1.39 -14.94
CA ILE A 30 20.86 -1.11 -15.47
C ILE A 30 20.37 -2.40 -16.13
N GLY A 31 19.35 -3.01 -15.52
CA GLY A 31 18.63 -4.16 -16.06
C GLY A 31 17.84 -3.81 -17.31
N ARG A 32 17.32 -4.84 -17.98
CA ARG A 32 16.55 -4.62 -19.23
C ARG A 32 15.21 -3.97 -18.89
N GLY A 33 14.92 -2.86 -19.55
CA GLY A 33 13.65 -2.16 -19.38
C GLY A 33 13.62 -1.17 -18.22
N GLU A 34 14.70 -1.06 -17.45
CA GLU A 34 14.87 -0.02 -16.43
C GLU A 34 15.09 1.35 -17.06
N ALA A 35 14.57 2.37 -16.37
CA ALA A 35 14.91 3.76 -16.55
C ALA A 35 15.39 4.34 -15.21
N LYS A 36 16.00 5.53 -15.27
CA LYS A 36 16.21 6.34 -14.07
C LYS A 36 16.16 7.81 -14.44
N ARG A 37 15.23 8.54 -13.83
CA ARG A 37 15.17 9.98 -13.98
C ARG A 37 16.07 10.67 -12.96
N GLN A 38 16.68 11.77 -13.39
CA GLN A 38 17.45 12.65 -12.52
C GLN A 38 16.98 14.09 -12.70
N THR A 39 16.81 14.78 -11.57
CA THR A 39 16.38 16.16 -11.54
C THR A 39 17.60 17.06 -11.39
N PHE A 40 17.75 18.01 -12.30
CA PHE A 40 18.79 19.03 -12.25
C PHE A 40 18.16 20.41 -12.20
N ALA A 41 18.74 21.30 -11.39
CA ALA A 41 18.30 22.69 -11.32
C ALA A 41 19.41 23.61 -11.82
N LEU A 42 19.02 24.55 -12.69
CA LEU A 42 19.93 25.55 -13.25
C LEU A 42 19.59 26.90 -12.63
N TYR A 43 20.57 27.51 -11.96
CA TYR A 43 20.46 28.86 -11.45
C TYR A 43 21.20 29.83 -12.37
N LEU A 44 20.44 30.64 -13.13
CA LEU A 44 20.99 31.66 -14.02
C LEU A 44 21.19 32.98 -13.24
N LEU A 45 22.41 33.52 -13.31
CA LEU A 45 22.84 34.71 -12.57
C LEU A 45 23.49 35.73 -13.51
N ASP A 46 23.40 37.00 -13.15
CA ASP A 46 24.32 38.03 -13.62
C ASP A 46 25.31 38.36 -12.48
N GLY A 47 26.58 37.96 -12.63
CA GLY A 47 27.62 38.12 -11.61
C GLY A 47 27.89 36.87 -10.74
N THR A 48 28.44 37.09 -9.54
CA THR A 48 28.82 36.02 -8.60
C THR A 48 27.78 35.85 -7.50
N VAL A 49 27.45 34.60 -7.17
CA VAL A 49 26.58 34.25 -6.03
C VAL A 49 27.40 34.17 -4.75
N THR A 50 26.84 34.64 -3.63
CA THR A 50 27.47 34.41 -2.31
C THR A 50 27.33 32.94 -1.91
N ARG A 51 28.21 32.46 -1.02
CA ARG A 51 28.09 31.10 -0.45
C ARG A 51 26.70 30.84 0.13
N ASN A 52 26.16 31.80 0.88
CA ASN A 52 24.85 31.66 1.55
C ASN A 52 23.70 31.49 0.54
N GLU A 53 23.73 32.24 -0.56
CA GLU A 53 22.72 32.13 -1.62
C GLU A 53 22.85 30.80 -2.38
N ALA A 54 24.07 30.36 -2.67
CA ALA A 54 24.31 29.06 -3.31
C ALA A 54 23.85 27.90 -2.41
N GLU A 55 24.15 27.95 -1.12
CA GLU A 55 23.70 26.95 -0.14
C GLU A 55 22.17 26.96 0.01
N ARG A 56 21.54 28.15 -0.03
CA ARG A 56 20.07 28.26 -0.01
C ARG A 56 19.44 27.66 -1.25
N PHE A 57 19.96 27.99 -2.45
CA PHE A 57 19.50 27.38 -3.69
C PHE A 57 19.64 25.86 -3.64
N ASN A 58 20.81 25.35 -3.23
CA ASN A 58 21.04 23.92 -3.10
C ASN A 58 20.02 23.25 -2.14
N ARG A 59 19.74 23.86 -0.98
CA ARG A 59 18.69 23.36 -0.08
C ARG A 59 17.32 23.31 -0.75
N CYS A 60 16.95 24.34 -1.51
CA CYS A 60 15.68 24.36 -2.24
C CYS A 60 15.62 23.33 -3.37
N VAL A 61 16.75 22.90 -3.93
CA VAL A 61 16.80 21.85 -4.96
C VAL A 61 16.69 20.47 -4.33
N GLN A 62 17.36 20.25 -3.19
CA GLN A 62 17.35 18.98 -2.47
C GLN A 62 16.04 18.73 -1.70
N ASP A 63 15.41 19.79 -1.20
CA ASP A 63 14.14 19.73 -0.47
C ASP A 63 13.27 20.94 -0.90
N ALA A 64 12.63 20.79 -2.06
CA ALA A 64 11.79 21.84 -2.62
C ALA A 64 10.65 22.22 -1.65
N PRO A 65 10.40 23.52 -1.39
CA PRO A 65 9.27 23.94 -0.56
C PRO A 65 7.95 23.43 -1.13
N ARG A 66 7.07 22.92 -0.27
CA ARG A 66 5.76 22.36 -0.66
C ARG A 66 4.64 23.09 0.06
N LEU A 67 3.54 23.32 -0.66
CA LEU A 67 2.30 23.80 -0.07
C LEU A 67 1.50 22.59 0.43
N PHE A 68 1.23 22.53 1.72
CA PHE A 68 0.52 21.40 2.32
C PHE A 68 -0.36 21.86 3.48
N ASN A 69 -1.58 21.32 3.53
CA ASN A 69 -2.53 21.54 4.61
C ASN A 69 -3.09 20.19 5.07
N GLN A 70 -2.58 19.72 6.21
CA GLN A 70 -2.94 18.44 6.79
C GLN A 70 -4.45 18.30 7.04
N GLU A 71 -5.05 19.29 7.69
CA GLU A 71 -6.47 19.29 8.06
C GLU A 71 -7.35 19.25 6.81
N GLY A 72 -6.95 19.97 5.76
CA GLY A 72 -7.66 19.98 4.47
C GLY A 72 -7.67 18.61 3.79
N PHE A 73 -6.55 17.88 3.81
CA PHE A 73 -6.49 16.52 3.24
C PHE A 73 -7.32 15.50 4.04
N ILE A 74 -7.28 15.57 5.37
CA ILE A 74 -8.07 14.67 6.21
C ILE A 74 -9.56 14.96 6.05
N ALA A 75 -9.96 16.23 6.05
CA ALA A 75 -11.35 16.63 5.91
C ALA A 75 -11.95 16.31 4.54
N SER A 76 -11.14 16.27 3.48
CA SER A 76 -11.63 15.95 2.13
C SER A 76 -11.90 14.46 1.94
N GLY A 77 -11.29 13.58 2.74
CA GLY A 77 -11.38 12.13 2.57
C GLY A 77 -10.72 11.62 1.28
N ALA A 78 -9.99 12.47 0.54
CA ALA A 78 -9.50 12.17 -0.81
C ALA A 78 -8.48 11.01 -0.89
N LEU A 79 -7.83 10.68 0.23
CA LEU A 79 -6.76 9.68 0.29
C LEU A 79 -7.09 8.49 1.19
N GLU A 80 -8.36 8.32 1.59
CA GLU A 80 -8.79 7.24 2.52
C GLU A 80 -7.99 7.24 3.85
N ALA A 81 -7.40 8.38 4.20
CA ALA A 81 -6.54 8.52 5.37
C ALA A 81 -7.34 8.35 6.67
N GLY A 82 -6.67 7.79 7.69
CA GLY A 82 -7.21 7.73 9.03
C GLY A 82 -7.40 9.13 9.65
N PRO A 83 -8.11 9.21 10.79
CA PRO A 83 -8.19 10.45 11.57
C PRO A 83 -6.78 10.94 12.01
N PRO A 84 -6.62 12.24 12.33
CA PRO A 84 -5.33 12.78 12.77
C PRO A 84 -4.85 12.09 14.04
N ARG A 85 -3.56 11.82 14.18
CA ARG A 85 -3.01 10.98 15.28
C ARG A 85 -3.10 11.55 16.70
N ASN A 86 -3.77 12.68 16.90
CA ASN A 86 -3.83 13.40 18.17
C ASN A 86 -4.94 12.93 19.14
N THR A 87 -5.80 11.99 18.76
CA THR A 87 -6.80 11.42 19.68
C THR A 87 -6.18 10.35 20.58
N PRO A 88 -6.68 10.12 21.82
CA PRO A 88 -6.07 9.15 22.74
C PRO A 88 -5.90 7.74 22.14
N ALA A 89 -6.89 7.23 21.40
CA ALA A 89 -6.78 5.92 20.75
C ALA A 89 -5.70 5.89 19.65
N LEU A 90 -5.53 7.00 18.93
CA LEU A 90 -4.52 7.10 17.88
C LEU A 90 -3.12 7.33 18.45
N SER A 91 -3.01 7.99 19.60
CA SER A 91 -1.75 8.12 20.33
C SER A 91 -1.25 6.76 20.81
N GLU A 92 -2.13 5.90 21.34
CA GLU A 92 -1.73 4.52 21.71
C GLU A 92 -1.39 3.68 20.47
N TRP A 93 -2.17 3.79 19.40
CA TRP A 93 -1.86 3.18 18.11
C TRP A 93 -0.46 3.56 17.59
N ALA A 94 -0.12 4.85 17.66
CA ALA A 94 1.16 5.35 17.17
C ALA A 94 2.36 4.74 17.93
N LYS A 95 2.22 4.42 19.22
CA LYS A 95 3.27 3.76 20.01
C LYS A 95 3.59 2.36 19.50
N GLU A 96 2.59 1.65 18.97
CA GLU A 96 2.78 0.30 18.42
C GLU A 96 3.31 0.33 16.99
N ILE A 97 2.93 1.34 16.20
CA ILE A 97 3.38 1.52 14.81
C ILE A 97 4.82 1.98 14.71
N THR A 98 5.26 2.85 15.62
CA THR A 98 6.59 3.47 15.53
C THR A 98 7.73 2.43 15.54
N PRO A 99 7.76 1.44 16.45
CA PRO A 99 8.77 0.37 16.42
C PRO A 99 8.74 -0.47 15.14
N VAL A 100 7.55 -0.65 14.53
CA VAL A 100 7.43 -1.35 13.24
C VAL A 100 8.13 -0.55 12.14
N ILE A 101 7.87 0.76 12.08
CA ILE A 101 8.50 1.67 11.10
C ILE A 101 10.02 1.62 11.24
N GLU A 102 10.53 1.69 12.48
CA GLU A 102 11.95 1.64 12.78
C GLU A 102 12.56 0.29 12.38
N ARG A 103 11.96 -0.83 12.80
CA ARG A 103 12.44 -2.19 12.49
C ARG A 103 12.43 -2.51 11.00
N THR A 104 11.45 -1.99 10.25
CA THR A 104 11.29 -2.26 8.82
C THR A 104 12.11 -1.32 7.94
N GLY A 105 12.69 -0.25 8.50
CA GLY A 105 13.44 0.75 7.76
C GLY A 105 12.60 1.60 6.80
N ILE A 106 11.26 1.48 6.83
CA ILE A 106 10.33 2.24 5.98
C ILE A 106 10.44 3.75 6.27
N GLY A 107 10.82 4.12 7.49
CA GLY A 107 11.08 5.50 7.88
C GLY A 107 12.44 6.04 7.42
N ALA A 108 13.18 5.37 6.53
CA ALA A 108 14.42 5.88 5.98
C ALA A 108 14.23 6.29 4.51
N PRO A 109 14.53 7.54 4.11
CA PRO A 109 14.48 7.95 2.71
C PRO A 109 15.72 7.35 2.01
N ARG A 110 15.57 6.17 1.43
CA ARG A 110 16.64 5.46 0.72
C ARG A 110 16.41 5.58 -0.78
N LEU A 111 17.34 6.20 -1.50
CA LEU A 111 17.28 6.29 -2.96
C LEU A 111 17.54 4.88 -3.54
N GLY A 112 16.50 4.13 -3.89
CA GLY A 112 16.62 2.75 -4.41
C GLY A 112 16.15 1.72 -3.39
N HIS A 113 14.84 1.43 -3.34
CA HIS A 113 14.20 0.83 -2.17
C HIS A 113 14.19 -0.73 -2.11
N ARG A 114 15.13 -1.35 -1.36
CA ARG A 114 15.13 -2.80 -1.01
C ARG A 114 14.34 -2.95 0.27
N GLU A 115 13.17 -3.59 0.19
CA GLU A 115 12.14 -3.40 1.20
C GLU A 115 11.49 -4.69 1.73
N TYR A 116 11.99 -5.87 1.37
CA TYR A 116 11.51 -7.14 1.91
C TYR A 116 12.54 -7.78 2.84
N TRP A 117 12.35 -7.65 4.17
CA TRP A 117 13.05 -8.41 5.21
C TRP A 117 14.55 -8.64 4.94
N ASP A 118 15.25 -7.62 4.43
CA ASP A 118 16.66 -7.65 4.00
C ASP A 118 17.05 -8.76 2.98
N THR A 119 16.09 -9.47 2.39
CA THR A 119 16.34 -10.62 1.48
C THR A 119 15.96 -10.34 0.03
N ALA A 120 15.01 -9.45 -0.26
CA ALA A 120 14.56 -9.16 -1.63
C ALA A 120 14.10 -7.70 -1.85
N TRP A 121 14.10 -7.27 -3.11
CA TRP A 121 13.46 -6.04 -3.58
C TRP A 121 11.95 -6.26 -3.69
N SER A 122 11.16 -5.34 -3.14
CA SER A 122 9.70 -5.51 -3.06
C SER A 122 8.97 -5.05 -4.32
N ASN A 123 9.54 -4.10 -5.07
CA ASN A 123 8.93 -3.51 -6.26
C ASN A 123 7.50 -3.03 -6.04
N ASP A 124 7.34 -2.18 -5.03
CA ASP A 124 6.05 -1.72 -4.48
C ASP A 124 5.05 -2.84 -4.14
N TYR A 125 5.53 -4.08 -3.92
CA TYR A 125 4.71 -5.13 -3.35
C TYR A 125 4.15 -4.62 -2.02
N ARG A 126 2.82 -4.64 -1.97
CA ARG A 126 2.01 -4.19 -0.87
C ARG A 126 1.73 -2.69 -0.74
N GLY A 127 1.89 -1.95 -1.84
CA GLY A 127 1.40 -0.57 -1.98
C GLY A 127 2.07 0.39 -1.00
N ARG A 128 3.38 0.22 -0.79
CA ARG A 128 4.16 0.99 0.18
C ARG A 128 4.33 2.44 -0.24
N THR A 129 4.35 2.70 -1.54
CA THR A 129 4.24 4.06 -2.10
C THR A 129 3.04 4.79 -1.48
N HIS A 130 1.83 4.23 -1.60
CA HIS A 130 0.61 4.81 -1.01
C HIS A 130 0.71 4.95 0.52
N GLN A 131 1.36 4.01 1.22
CA GLN A 131 1.56 4.10 2.67
C GLN A 131 2.39 5.31 3.10
N GLY A 132 3.45 5.63 2.37
CA GLY A 132 4.24 6.84 2.61
C GLY A 132 3.38 8.10 2.60
N LEU A 133 2.47 8.18 1.63
CA LEU A 133 1.53 9.30 1.54
C LEU A 133 0.54 9.34 2.70
N LEU A 134 -0.01 8.19 3.11
CA LEU A 134 -0.90 8.12 4.28
C LEU A 134 -0.19 8.61 5.54
N GLN A 135 1.06 8.21 5.78
CA GLN A 135 1.84 8.71 6.91
C GLN A 135 2.05 10.22 6.86
N TYR A 136 2.29 10.77 5.67
CA TYR A 136 2.44 12.21 5.49
C TYR A 136 1.15 12.97 5.82
N VAL A 137 0.01 12.48 5.34
CA VAL A 137 -1.29 13.09 5.61
C VAL A 137 -1.68 12.98 7.08
N GLU A 138 -1.44 11.83 7.72
CA GLU A 138 -1.83 11.59 9.11
C GLU A 138 -0.94 12.31 10.14
N THR A 139 0.32 12.58 9.80
CA THR A 139 1.30 13.18 10.74
C THR A 139 1.68 14.62 10.39
N GLY A 140 1.59 15.01 9.12
CA GLY A 140 2.13 16.25 8.61
C GLY A 140 3.67 16.31 8.55
N ASP A 141 4.36 15.21 8.87
CA ASP A 141 5.82 15.17 8.88
C ASP A 141 6.38 15.05 7.45
N PRO A 142 7.12 16.07 6.96
CA PRO A 142 7.64 16.11 5.59
C PRO A 142 8.62 14.97 5.26
N HIS A 143 9.16 14.29 6.28
CA HIS A 143 9.92 13.06 6.06
C HIS A 143 9.14 12.03 5.23
N TRP A 144 7.87 11.83 5.53
CA TRP A 144 7.03 10.85 4.86
C TRP A 144 6.73 11.21 3.41
N PHE A 145 6.64 12.50 3.10
CA PHE A 145 6.55 12.93 1.71
C PHE A 145 7.83 12.60 0.96
N ARG A 146 9.02 12.84 1.55
CA ARG A 146 10.29 12.48 0.90
C ARG A 146 10.39 10.98 0.64
N TYR A 147 9.96 10.16 1.58
CA TYR A 147 9.84 8.72 1.37
C TYR A 147 8.89 8.38 0.21
N PHE A 148 7.69 8.97 0.22
CA PHE A 148 6.69 8.77 -0.84
C PHE A 148 7.21 9.13 -2.24
N ASP A 149 7.83 10.31 -2.36
CA ASP A 149 8.43 10.82 -3.60
C ASP A 149 9.54 9.89 -4.11
N ALA A 150 10.45 9.48 -3.22
CA ALA A 150 11.54 8.56 -3.54
C ALA A 150 11.01 7.17 -3.95
N ALA A 151 10.04 6.63 -3.23
CA ALA A 151 9.44 5.32 -3.51
C ALA A 151 8.69 5.33 -4.86
N CYS A 152 7.88 6.37 -5.13
CA CYS A 152 7.14 6.50 -6.38
C CYS A 152 8.06 6.69 -7.59
N THR A 153 9.07 7.55 -7.49
CA THR A 153 10.02 7.77 -8.60
C THR A 153 10.88 6.55 -8.86
N HIS A 154 11.27 5.81 -7.82
CA HIS A 154 11.94 4.52 -7.97
C HIS A 154 11.03 3.48 -8.62
N ASN A 155 9.82 3.31 -8.11
CA ASN A 155 8.87 2.32 -8.62
C ASN A 155 8.54 2.58 -10.09
N ARG A 156 8.29 3.84 -10.43
CA ARG A 156 8.02 4.26 -11.80
C ARG A 156 9.17 3.95 -12.73
N ASP A 157 10.39 4.35 -12.36
CA ASP A 157 11.50 4.39 -13.30
C ASP A 157 12.24 3.04 -13.36
N VAL A 158 12.44 2.39 -12.21
CA VAL A 158 13.33 1.22 -12.08
C VAL A 158 12.53 -0.08 -12.05
N ASP A 159 11.47 -0.14 -11.25
CA ASP A 159 10.74 -1.40 -11.04
C ASP A 159 9.78 -1.71 -12.20
N LEU A 160 9.41 -0.70 -13.00
CA LEU A 160 8.51 -0.83 -14.14
C LEU A 160 9.26 -1.21 -15.40
N ILE A 161 8.66 -2.12 -16.18
CA ILE A 161 9.21 -2.57 -17.46
C ILE A 161 8.88 -1.54 -18.54
N HIS A 162 9.84 -0.69 -18.89
CA HIS A 162 9.67 0.30 -19.97
C HIS A 162 9.98 -0.26 -21.35
N TYR A 163 10.83 -1.29 -21.42
CA TYR A 163 11.28 -1.86 -22.69
C TYR A 163 11.73 -3.32 -22.54
N CYS A 164 11.09 -4.23 -23.27
CA CYS A 164 11.50 -5.63 -23.35
C CYS A 164 11.21 -6.18 -24.76
N PRO A 165 12.20 -6.25 -25.67
CA PRO A 165 11.94 -6.65 -27.05
C PRO A 165 11.59 -8.14 -27.18
N GLU A 166 12.09 -8.99 -26.28
CA GLU A 166 11.74 -10.41 -26.25
C GLU A 166 10.32 -10.67 -25.72
N HIS A 167 9.81 -9.76 -24.88
CA HIS A 167 8.47 -9.80 -24.31
C HIS A 167 7.81 -8.41 -24.34
N PRO A 168 7.40 -7.92 -25.52
CA PRO A 168 6.77 -6.60 -25.64
C PRO A 168 5.47 -6.48 -24.83
N ASP A 169 4.82 -7.61 -24.54
CA ASP A 169 3.63 -7.72 -23.70
C ASP A 169 3.88 -7.44 -22.21
N TRP A 170 5.14 -7.42 -21.78
CA TRP A 170 5.52 -7.09 -20.40
C TRP A 170 5.61 -5.58 -20.15
N VAL A 171 5.70 -4.77 -21.21
CA VAL A 171 5.84 -3.32 -21.09
C VAL A 171 4.63 -2.74 -20.34
N GLY A 172 4.90 -1.89 -19.35
CA GLY A 172 3.87 -1.33 -18.47
C GLY A 172 3.55 -2.17 -17.23
N ALA A 173 4.18 -3.33 -17.03
CA ALA A 173 4.09 -4.10 -15.79
C ALA A 173 5.26 -3.81 -14.84
N LEU A 174 5.06 -4.01 -13.54
CA LEU A 174 6.17 -4.07 -12.58
C LEU A 174 6.90 -5.41 -12.71
N HIS A 175 8.20 -5.41 -12.51
CA HIS A 175 8.95 -6.63 -12.23
C HIS A 175 8.48 -7.24 -10.90
N SER A 176 8.41 -8.57 -10.82
CA SER A 176 8.13 -9.28 -9.57
C SER A 176 9.26 -9.06 -8.56
N TYR A 177 8.92 -9.12 -7.27
CA TYR A 177 9.91 -9.08 -6.19
C TYR A 177 10.97 -10.18 -6.36
N GLY A 178 12.23 -9.86 -6.05
CA GLY A 178 13.36 -10.74 -6.33
C GLY A 178 14.66 -10.30 -5.66
N GLU A 179 15.74 -11.03 -5.90
CA GLU A 179 17.09 -10.68 -5.38
C GLU A 179 17.60 -9.36 -5.97
N ASP A 180 17.19 -9.06 -7.20
CA ASP A 180 17.41 -7.80 -7.91
C ASP A 180 16.07 -7.24 -8.40
N HIS A 181 15.95 -5.92 -8.51
CA HIS A 181 14.72 -5.22 -8.91
C HIS A 181 14.13 -5.71 -10.23
N THR A 182 14.99 -6.16 -11.15
CA THR A 182 14.60 -6.53 -12.52
C THR A 182 14.97 -7.96 -12.87
N SER A 183 15.37 -8.74 -11.87
CA SER A 183 15.74 -10.16 -12.06
C SER A 183 14.57 -11.07 -12.41
N CYS A 184 13.34 -10.68 -12.05
CA CYS A 184 12.14 -11.48 -12.28
C CYS A 184 11.28 -10.92 -13.40
N GLY A 185 10.46 -11.76 -14.03
CA GLY A 185 9.47 -11.31 -15.03
C GLY A 185 8.36 -10.43 -14.42
N PRO A 186 7.32 -10.09 -15.20
CA PRO A 186 6.27 -9.20 -14.76
C PRO A 186 5.52 -9.80 -13.57
N MET A 187 5.24 -8.97 -12.58
CA MET A 187 4.36 -9.31 -11.47
C MET A 187 2.92 -9.38 -11.98
N GLY A 188 2.21 -10.44 -11.59
CA GLY A 188 0.80 -10.63 -11.93
C GLY A 188 -0.13 -9.70 -11.14
N SER A 189 -1.32 -10.19 -10.81
CA SER A 189 -2.42 -9.46 -10.12
C SER A 189 -2.02 -8.73 -8.82
N ILE A 190 -0.95 -9.16 -8.17
CA ILE A 190 -0.48 -8.64 -6.89
C ILE A 190 0.42 -7.40 -7.03
N GLY A 191 0.94 -7.13 -8.24
CA GLY A 191 1.91 -6.06 -8.50
C GLY A 191 1.42 -4.90 -9.33
N SER A 192 0.13 -4.82 -9.57
CA SER A 192 -0.50 -3.76 -10.34
C SER A 192 -0.91 -2.57 -9.45
N ASN A 193 -0.02 -2.16 -8.53
CA ASN A 193 -0.27 -1.05 -7.61
C ASN A 193 -0.26 0.28 -8.36
N CYS A 194 -1.43 0.88 -8.53
CA CYS A 194 -1.61 2.14 -9.25
C CYS A 194 -1.71 3.33 -8.28
N ASP A 195 -2.22 3.12 -7.05
CA ASP A 195 -2.55 4.17 -6.09
C ASP A 195 -1.39 5.12 -5.80
N GLY A 196 -0.19 4.58 -5.61
CA GLY A 196 0.99 5.38 -5.30
C GLY A 196 1.33 6.38 -6.41
N LEU A 197 1.45 5.88 -7.64
CA LEU A 197 1.82 6.69 -8.81
C LEU A 197 0.71 7.67 -9.22
N LEU A 198 -0.55 7.22 -9.13
CA LEU A 198 -1.73 8.06 -9.33
C LEU A 198 -1.75 9.24 -8.34
N ASN A 199 -1.60 8.95 -7.05
CA ASN A 199 -1.54 9.99 -6.03
C ASN A 199 -0.28 10.86 -6.16
N HIS A 200 0.84 10.29 -6.63
CA HIS A 200 2.06 11.07 -6.86
C HIS A 200 1.82 12.13 -7.92
N TYR A 201 1.14 11.78 -9.02
CA TYR A 201 0.70 12.75 -10.01
C TYR A 201 -0.21 13.83 -9.41
N LEU A 202 -1.21 13.46 -8.60
CA LEU A 202 -2.10 14.44 -7.97
C LEU A 202 -1.37 15.40 -7.00
N MET A 203 -0.34 14.90 -6.30
CA MET A 203 0.41 15.68 -5.32
C MET A 203 1.50 16.57 -5.95
N THR A 204 2.04 16.18 -7.12
CA THR A 204 3.23 16.83 -7.71
C THR A 204 3.01 17.41 -9.10
N GLY A 205 1.95 17.00 -9.79
CA GLY A 205 1.72 17.29 -11.21
C GLY A 205 2.64 16.52 -12.17
N ASP A 206 3.41 15.54 -11.69
CA ASP A 206 4.42 14.82 -12.48
C ASP A 206 3.81 13.91 -13.57
N PRO A 207 3.92 14.28 -14.86
CA PRO A 207 3.26 13.55 -15.94
C PRO A 207 3.80 12.13 -16.11
N ASP A 208 5.05 11.87 -15.76
CA ASP A 208 5.66 10.55 -15.91
C ASP A 208 5.00 9.56 -14.93
N SER A 209 4.66 10.02 -13.72
CA SER A 209 3.90 9.19 -12.76
C SER A 209 2.52 8.82 -13.29
N ARG A 210 1.86 9.74 -13.99
CA ARG A 210 0.58 9.47 -14.63
C ARG A 210 0.72 8.46 -15.78
N GLU A 211 1.76 8.59 -16.60
CA GLU A 211 2.03 7.66 -17.70
C GLU A 211 2.27 6.24 -17.19
N ALA A 212 3.12 6.09 -16.17
CA ALA A 212 3.41 4.79 -15.57
C ALA A 212 2.21 4.18 -14.85
N ALA A 213 1.43 4.99 -14.14
CA ALA A 213 0.16 4.56 -13.57
C ALA A 213 -0.80 4.04 -14.66
N ALA A 214 -0.87 4.71 -15.82
CA ALA A 214 -1.70 4.26 -16.92
C ALA A 214 -1.22 2.92 -17.51
N GLY A 215 0.09 2.69 -17.57
CA GLY A 215 0.68 1.40 -17.95
C GLY A 215 0.23 0.26 -17.03
N LEU A 216 0.39 0.46 -15.71
CA LEU A 216 -0.04 -0.52 -14.70
C LEU A 216 -1.55 -0.73 -14.70
N ALA A 217 -2.33 0.34 -14.88
CA ALA A 217 -3.77 0.26 -14.98
C ALA A 217 -4.19 -0.58 -16.20
N GLY A 218 -3.51 -0.44 -17.34
CA GLY A 218 -3.70 -1.32 -18.49
C GLY A 218 -3.56 -2.81 -18.13
N ARG A 219 -2.56 -3.16 -17.31
CA ARG A 219 -2.34 -4.54 -16.84
C ARG A 219 -3.46 -5.07 -15.94
N LEU A 220 -4.14 -4.21 -15.18
CA LEU A 220 -5.29 -4.62 -14.35
C LEU A 220 -6.41 -5.23 -15.21
N LEU A 221 -6.65 -4.67 -16.40
CA LEU A 221 -7.72 -5.13 -17.28
C LEU A 221 -7.47 -6.55 -17.80
N ASP A 222 -6.20 -6.94 -17.92
CA ASP A 222 -5.78 -8.27 -18.38
C ASP A 222 -5.73 -9.32 -17.27
N CYS A 223 -5.78 -8.91 -15.99
CA CYS A 223 -5.68 -9.83 -14.87
C CYS A 223 -6.86 -10.81 -14.83
N ASN A 224 -6.58 -12.08 -14.50
CA ASN A 224 -7.60 -13.11 -14.39
C ASN A 224 -8.45 -12.90 -13.11
N PRO A 225 -9.77 -12.69 -13.22
CA PRO A 225 -10.60 -12.52 -12.03
C PRO A 225 -10.89 -13.81 -11.27
N TRP A 226 -10.66 -14.97 -11.88
CA TRP A 226 -11.00 -16.28 -11.34
C TRP A 226 -9.81 -16.98 -10.65
N GLU A 227 -8.87 -16.20 -10.11
CA GLU A 227 -7.80 -16.77 -9.27
C GLU A 227 -8.36 -17.20 -7.91
N ARG A 228 -8.09 -18.45 -7.51
CA ARG A 228 -8.61 -19.01 -6.25
C ARG A 228 -7.76 -18.62 -5.02
N SER A 229 -7.49 -17.33 -4.88
CA SER A 229 -6.86 -16.71 -3.72
C SER A 229 -7.55 -15.39 -3.40
N ALA A 230 -7.93 -15.20 -2.14
CA ALA A 230 -8.63 -13.99 -1.73
C ALA A 230 -7.77 -12.73 -1.98
N ARG A 231 -6.44 -12.86 -1.80
CA ARG A 231 -5.48 -11.79 -2.09
C ARG A 231 -5.44 -11.44 -3.58
N ASN A 232 -5.41 -12.44 -4.45
CA ASN A 232 -5.24 -12.23 -5.89
C ASN A 232 -6.53 -11.71 -6.57
N ILE A 233 -7.67 -11.78 -5.87
CA ILE A 233 -8.90 -11.09 -6.25
C ILE A 233 -8.97 -9.70 -5.62
N GLY A 234 -8.73 -9.62 -4.31
CA GLY A 234 -8.89 -8.39 -3.54
C GLY A 234 -7.96 -7.26 -3.96
N TRP A 235 -6.72 -7.60 -4.28
CA TRP A 235 -5.70 -6.64 -4.66
C TRP A 235 -6.05 -5.90 -5.95
N PRO A 236 -6.20 -6.58 -7.10
CA PRO A 236 -6.52 -5.88 -8.34
C PRO A 236 -7.90 -5.23 -8.30
N LEU A 237 -8.87 -5.78 -7.53
CA LEU A 237 -10.16 -5.14 -7.30
C LEU A 237 -10.00 -3.75 -6.67
N SER A 238 -9.20 -3.63 -5.61
CA SER A 238 -8.95 -2.35 -4.94
C SER A 238 -8.30 -1.32 -5.89
N GLN A 239 -7.33 -1.75 -6.68
CA GLN A 239 -6.61 -0.88 -7.61
C GLN A 239 -7.49 -0.46 -8.80
N ALA A 240 -8.33 -1.37 -9.31
CA ALA A 240 -9.27 -1.03 -10.37
C ALA A 240 -10.31 0.02 -9.93
N ILE A 241 -10.83 -0.08 -8.70
CA ILE A 241 -11.72 0.96 -8.18
C ILE A 241 -10.99 2.29 -8.02
N GLN A 242 -9.73 2.31 -7.56
CA GLN A 242 -8.95 3.55 -7.53
C GLN A 242 -8.78 4.15 -8.94
N CYS A 243 -8.45 3.32 -9.93
CA CYS A 243 -8.34 3.78 -11.32
C CYS A 243 -9.67 4.35 -11.83
N TYR A 244 -10.80 3.69 -11.53
CA TYR A 244 -12.14 4.20 -11.86
C TYR A 244 -12.40 5.56 -11.20
N ASP A 245 -12.17 5.69 -9.89
CA ASP A 245 -12.47 6.91 -9.14
C ASP A 245 -11.65 8.10 -9.64
N GLN A 246 -10.38 7.88 -10.04
CA GLN A 246 -9.51 8.97 -10.51
C GLN A 246 -9.68 9.32 -11.99
N THR A 247 -10.03 8.35 -12.84
CA THR A 247 -10.08 8.55 -14.28
C THR A 247 -11.49 8.65 -14.84
N GLY A 248 -12.49 8.16 -14.10
CA GLY A 248 -13.85 7.97 -14.58
C GLY A 248 -14.00 6.91 -15.67
N ASP A 249 -12.95 6.12 -15.96
CA ASP A 249 -12.99 5.12 -17.04
C ASP A 249 -13.82 3.89 -16.63
N PRO A 250 -15.00 3.66 -17.26
CA PRO A 250 -15.92 2.61 -16.85
C PRO A 250 -15.37 1.20 -17.01
N ARG A 251 -14.32 1.00 -17.83
CA ARG A 251 -13.71 -0.32 -18.05
C ARG A 251 -13.19 -0.92 -16.74
N PHE A 252 -12.67 -0.09 -15.83
CA PHE A 252 -12.18 -0.56 -14.54
C PHE A 252 -13.31 -1.00 -13.61
N LEU A 253 -14.42 -0.26 -13.59
CA LEU A 253 -15.60 -0.66 -12.83
C LEU A 253 -16.24 -1.93 -13.39
N ASP A 254 -16.30 -2.06 -14.72
CA ASP A 254 -16.79 -3.28 -15.36
C ASP A 254 -15.92 -4.48 -15.03
N LYS A 255 -14.59 -4.34 -15.09
CA LYS A 255 -13.66 -5.38 -14.66
C LYS A 255 -13.79 -5.70 -13.17
N ALA A 256 -14.04 -4.69 -12.32
CA ALA A 256 -14.25 -4.87 -10.89
C ALA A 256 -15.44 -5.79 -10.56
N LYS A 257 -16.50 -5.75 -11.38
CA LYS A 257 -17.65 -6.66 -11.24
C LYS A 257 -17.25 -8.13 -11.38
N ASP A 258 -16.28 -8.43 -12.25
CA ASP A 258 -15.81 -9.81 -12.45
C ASP A 258 -15.10 -10.35 -11.20
N TRP A 259 -14.26 -9.54 -10.53
CA TRP A 259 -13.63 -9.93 -9.27
C TRP A 259 -14.65 -10.10 -8.14
N VAL A 260 -15.66 -9.23 -8.07
CA VAL A 260 -16.77 -9.38 -7.10
C VAL A 260 -17.56 -10.66 -7.37
N ALA A 261 -17.82 -10.99 -8.65
CA ALA A 261 -18.47 -12.24 -9.02
C ALA A 261 -17.64 -13.46 -8.62
N ALA A 262 -16.32 -13.44 -8.87
CA ALA A 262 -15.41 -14.49 -8.44
C ALA A 262 -15.36 -14.64 -6.91
N ALA A 263 -15.31 -13.53 -6.18
CA ALA A 263 -15.37 -13.54 -4.72
C ALA A 263 -16.66 -14.21 -4.22
N ASN A 264 -17.82 -13.89 -4.79
CA ASN A 264 -19.09 -14.54 -4.45
C ASN A 264 -19.08 -16.05 -4.71
N VAL A 265 -18.44 -16.50 -5.80
CA VAL A 265 -18.35 -17.94 -6.14
C VAL A 265 -17.46 -18.70 -5.16
N TYR A 266 -16.36 -18.09 -4.71
CA TYR A 266 -15.39 -18.76 -3.85
C TYR A 266 -15.66 -18.62 -2.34
N VAL A 267 -16.56 -17.72 -1.94
CA VAL A 267 -17.05 -17.66 -0.56
C VAL A 267 -18.11 -18.72 -0.34
N GLU A 268 -17.82 -19.66 0.57
CA GLU A 268 -18.79 -20.68 0.95
C GLU A 268 -19.85 -20.06 1.89
N PRO A 269 -21.14 -20.05 1.51
CA PRO A 269 -22.15 -19.24 2.17
C PRO A 269 -22.49 -19.71 3.59
N ARG A 270 -22.33 -20.99 3.92
CA ARG A 270 -22.63 -21.51 5.25
C ARG A 270 -21.56 -21.14 6.27
N ARG A 271 -20.30 -21.15 5.86
CA ARG A 271 -19.12 -20.86 6.68
C ARG A 271 -18.76 -19.37 6.66
N GLY A 272 -19.12 -18.66 5.60
CA GLY A 272 -18.70 -17.28 5.39
C GLY A 272 -17.20 -17.15 5.16
N VAL A 273 -16.56 -18.16 4.55
CA VAL A 273 -15.10 -18.15 4.31
C VAL A 273 -14.81 -18.23 2.82
N PHE A 274 -13.83 -17.45 2.38
CA PHE A 274 -13.22 -17.65 1.07
C PHE A 274 -12.45 -18.97 1.09
N VAL A 275 -12.86 -19.93 0.25
CA VAL A 275 -12.28 -21.28 0.26
C VAL A 275 -11.03 -21.32 -0.61
N GLU A 276 -9.88 -21.04 0.01
CA GLU A 276 -8.56 -21.10 -0.64
C GLU A 276 -7.68 -22.25 -0.15
N ILE A 277 -6.75 -22.64 -1.02
CA ILE A 277 -5.72 -23.64 -0.75
C ILE A 277 -4.49 -22.88 -0.26
N HIS A 278 -4.10 -23.14 0.99
CA HIS A 278 -2.95 -22.47 1.59
C HIS A 278 -2.08 -23.47 2.35
N GLY A 279 -1.00 -23.89 1.70
CA GLY A 279 -0.06 -24.88 2.23
C GLY A 279 -0.51 -26.34 2.14
N SER A 280 -1.81 -26.60 2.02
CA SER A 280 -2.36 -27.95 1.91
C SER A 280 -3.62 -28.00 1.05
N TYR A 281 -3.71 -29.01 0.18
CA TYR A 281 -4.92 -29.30 -0.61
C TYR A 281 -6.03 -29.96 0.22
N ASN A 282 -5.68 -30.54 1.37
CA ASN A 282 -6.64 -31.27 2.23
C ASN A 282 -7.32 -30.36 3.26
N TYR A 283 -6.73 -29.20 3.57
CA TYR A 283 -7.25 -28.23 4.54
C TYR A 283 -7.47 -26.89 3.85
N VAL A 284 -8.70 -26.68 3.37
CA VAL A 284 -9.13 -25.43 2.72
C VAL A 284 -10.01 -24.61 3.66
N GLY A 285 -9.83 -23.30 3.63
CA GLY A 285 -10.55 -22.37 4.48
C GLY A 285 -10.04 -20.95 4.30
N GLY A 286 -10.53 -20.01 5.11
CA GLY A 286 -10.10 -18.62 5.02
C GLY A 286 -8.69 -18.41 5.55
N VAL A 287 -7.84 -17.73 4.76
CA VAL A 287 -6.57 -17.18 5.22
C VAL A 287 -6.83 -15.72 5.63
N PRO A 288 -6.74 -15.36 6.93
CA PRO A 288 -7.26 -14.07 7.38
C PRO A 288 -6.60 -12.85 6.74
N PHE A 289 -5.28 -12.86 6.54
CA PHE A 289 -4.61 -11.73 5.88
C PHE A 289 -4.99 -11.58 4.40
N MET A 290 -5.17 -12.70 3.68
CA MET A 290 -5.59 -12.66 2.27
C MET A 290 -7.03 -12.19 2.16
N THR A 291 -7.89 -12.68 3.05
CA THR A 291 -9.27 -12.21 3.19
C THR A 291 -9.32 -10.72 3.51
N GLY A 292 -8.37 -10.20 4.28
CA GLY A 292 -8.24 -8.77 4.53
C GLY A 292 -8.02 -7.94 3.27
N TYR A 293 -7.18 -8.39 2.33
CA TYR A 293 -7.02 -7.71 1.03
C TYR A 293 -8.28 -7.81 0.16
N LEU A 294 -9.00 -8.94 0.22
CA LEU A 294 -10.32 -9.04 -0.39
C LEU A 294 -11.28 -8.02 0.21
N GLY A 295 -11.32 -7.93 1.55
CA GLY A 295 -12.10 -6.93 2.27
C GLY A 295 -11.77 -5.51 1.82
N PHE A 296 -10.49 -5.19 1.61
CA PHE A 296 -10.08 -3.87 1.15
C PHE A 296 -10.66 -3.51 -0.22
N GLY A 297 -10.57 -4.43 -1.20
CA GLY A 297 -11.20 -4.23 -2.51
C GLY A 297 -12.73 -4.14 -2.44
N LEU A 298 -13.38 -4.96 -1.60
CA LEU A 298 -14.83 -4.94 -1.42
C LEU A 298 -15.33 -3.65 -0.76
N VAL A 299 -14.57 -3.10 0.20
CA VAL A 299 -14.86 -1.83 0.86
C VAL A 299 -14.89 -0.71 -0.18
N ARG A 300 -13.82 -0.56 -0.98
CA ARG A 300 -13.75 0.44 -2.05
C ARG A 300 -14.87 0.27 -3.08
N TYR A 301 -15.10 -0.97 -3.53
CA TYR A 301 -16.19 -1.25 -4.47
C TYR A 301 -17.55 -0.84 -3.89
N HIS A 302 -17.83 -1.14 -2.63
CA HIS A 302 -19.08 -0.74 -1.98
C HIS A 302 -19.17 0.78 -1.82
N GLN A 303 -18.08 1.49 -1.52
CA GLN A 303 -18.09 2.95 -1.48
C GLN A 303 -18.46 3.56 -2.84
N ALA A 304 -17.89 3.03 -3.92
CA ALA A 304 -18.13 3.51 -5.28
C ALA A 304 -19.54 3.18 -5.81
N THR A 305 -20.08 2.00 -5.47
CA THR A 305 -21.32 1.47 -6.09
C THR A 305 -22.54 1.43 -5.18
N ARG A 306 -22.34 1.44 -3.86
CA ARG A 306 -23.37 1.20 -2.84
C ARG A 306 -24.10 -0.14 -3.00
N ASP A 307 -23.43 -1.14 -3.59
CA ASP A 307 -24.01 -2.46 -3.81
C ASP A 307 -24.22 -3.23 -2.50
N ALA A 308 -25.49 -3.37 -2.10
CA ALA A 308 -25.87 -4.10 -0.89
C ALA A 308 -25.45 -5.59 -0.91
N GLY A 309 -25.25 -6.19 -2.07
CA GLY A 309 -24.70 -7.55 -2.21
C GLY A 309 -23.26 -7.64 -1.74
N VAL A 310 -22.45 -6.63 -2.04
CA VAL A 310 -21.06 -6.55 -1.58
C VAL A 310 -20.98 -6.35 -0.07
N LEU A 311 -21.87 -5.53 0.50
CA LEU A 311 -21.94 -5.36 1.95
C LEU A 311 -22.32 -6.67 2.66
N ARG A 312 -23.25 -7.45 2.09
CA ARG A 312 -23.58 -8.80 2.59
C ARG A 312 -22.40 -9.77 2.49
N LEU A 313 -21.67 -9.75 1.37
CA LEU A 313 -20.48 -10.59 1.17
C LEU A 313 -19.40 -10.25 2.21
N LEU A 314 -19.15 -8.96 2.45
CA LEU A 314 -18.21 -8.50 3.47
C LEU A 314 -18.63 -8.93 4.88
N SER A 315 -19.93 -8.82 5.20
CA SER A 315 -20.51 -9.30 6.46
C SER A 315 -20.31 -10.81 6.66
N LEU A 316 -20.53 -11.62 5.62
CA LEU A 316 -20.30 -13.06 5.64
C LEU A 316 -18.82 -13.39 5.92
N LEU A 317 -17.90 -12.74 5.20
CA LEU A 317 -16.45 -12.91 5.37
C LEU A 317 -16.01 -12.60 6.79
N VAL A 318 -16.44 -11.46 7.35
CA VAL A 318 -16.14 -11.10 8.74
C VAL A 318 -16.71 -12.12 9.71
N GLY A 319 -17.98 -12.53 9.53
CA GLY A 319 -18.61 -13.54 10.37
C GLY A 319 -17.85 -14.86 10.37
N GLY A 320 -17.43 -15.34 9.20
CA GLY A 320 -16.64 -16.56 9.05
C GLY A 320 -15.26 -16.47 9.69
N LEU A 321 -14.56 -15.34 9.54
CA LEU A 321 -13.27 -15.11 10.20
C LEU A 321 -13.38 -15.16 11.72
N PHE A 322 -14.41 -14.53 12.30
CA PHE A 322 -14.64 -14.55 13.75
C PHE A 322 -15.12 -15.91 14.26
N ALA A 323 -15.80 -16.70 13.43
CA ALA A 323 -16.29 -18.02 13.81
C ALA A 323 -15.24 -19.13 13.68
N GLU A 324 -14.43 -19.10 12.62
CA GLU A 324 -13.54 -20.21 12.27
C GLU A 324 -12.04 -19.91 12.41
N SER A 325 -11.65 -18.65 12.23
CA SER A 325 -10.23 -18.27 12.23
C SER A 325 -9.78 -17.62 13.53
N ARG A 326 -10.70 -17.12 14.35
CA ARG A 326 -10.42 -16.55 15.66
C ARG A 326 -9.97 -17.63 16.65
N THR A 327 -8.76 -17.49 17.19
CA THR A 327 -8.19 -18.43 18.17
C THR A 327 -8.27 -17.92 19.60
N ALA A 328 -8.31 -16.59 19.79
CA ALA A 328 -8.53 -15.93 21.08
C ALA A 328 -9.13 -14.54 20.85
N TYR A 329 -9.29 -13.75 21.92
CA TYR A 329 -9.71 -12.34 21.80
C TYR A 329 -8.74 -11.57 20.91
N GLY A 330 -9.23 -11.07 19.77
CA GLY A 330 -8.47 -10.30 18.80
C GLY A 330 -7.35 -11.09 18.13
N ARG A 331 -7.30 -12.42 18.23
CA ARG A 331 -6.25 -13.24 17.60
C ARG A 331 -6.83 -14.18 16.58
N PHE A 332 -6.16 -14.28 15.44
CA PHE A 332 -6.58 -15.12 14.32
C PHE A 332 -5.44 -16.05 13.90
N GLN A 333 -5.79 -17.26 13.43
CA GLN A 333 -4.83 -18.18 12.84
C GLN A 333 -4.24 -17.61 11.53
N TYR A 334 -3.03 -18.01 11.17
CA TYR A 334 -2.42 -17.55 9.93
C TYR A 334 -3.00 -18.29 8.71
N SER A 335 -3.18 -19.60 8.85
CA SER A 335 -3.56 -20.52 7.76
C SER A 335 -4.69 -21.45 8.22
N PRO A 336 -5.59 -21.89 7.32
CA PRO A 336 -6.51 -22.99 7.62
C PRO A 336 -5.79 -24.34 7.82
N PHE A 337 -4.54 -24.46 7.35
CA PHE A 337 -3.71 -25.66 7.54
C PHE A 337 -2.94 -25.58 8.87
N PRO A 338 -3.24 -26.45 9.86
CA PRO A 338 -2.71 -26.33 11.22
C PRO A 338 -1.18 -26.40 11.32
N GLU A 339 -0.52 -27.20 10.48
CA GLU A 339 0.95 -27.37 10.52
C GLU A 339 1.71 -26.07 10.28
N ILE A 340 1.16 -25.17 9.46
CA ILE A 340 1.75 -23.85 9.24
C ILE A 340 1.62 -22.98 10.50
N ASN A 341 0.55 -23.14 11.28
CA ASN A 341 0.33 -22.35 12.49
C ASN A 341 1.29 -22.75 13.63
N TYR A 342 1.79 -23.99 13.68
CA TYR A 342 2.77 -24.44 14.69
C TYR A 342 4.17 -23.88 14.43
N MET A 343 4.56 -23.71 13.16
CA MET A 343 5.82 -23.04 12.78
C MET A 343 5.80 -21.54 13.09
N THR A 344 4.61 -21.00 13.39
CA THR A 344 4.41 -19.63 13.83
C THR A 344 4.04 -19.62 15.31
N GLU A 345 4.96 -20.01 16.18
CA GLU A 345 4.77 -20.04 17.66
C GLU A 345 4.26 -18.70 18.24
N ARG A 346 4.39 -17.61 17.47
CA ARG A 346 3.75 -16.33 17.71
C ARG A 346 2.56 -16.21 16.76
N SER A 347 1.35 -16.53 17.24
CA SER A 347 0.10 -16.33 16.50
C SER A 347 0.13 -15.00 15.76
N ARG A 348 0.04 -15.07 14.43
CA ARG A 348 0.29 -13.91 13.58
C ARG A 348 -0.96 -13.04 13.46
N CYS A 349 -0.99 -11.91 14.16
CA CYS A 349 -2.18 -11.09 14.39
C CYS A 349 -2.46 -10.09 13.24
N TRP A 350 -3.26 -10.50 12.24
CA TRP A 350 -3.71 -9.65 11.12
C TRP A 350 -4.88 -8.72 11.46
N ASN A 351 -4.80 -8.16 12.65
CA ASN A 351 -5.91 -7.53 13.35
C ASN A 351 -6.35 -6.22 12.71
N SER A 352 -5.43 -5.49 12.10
CA SER A 352 -5.71 -4.20 11.45
C SER A 352 -6.58 -4.36 10.20
N LEU A 353 -6.35 -5.40 9.38
CA LEU A 353 -7.18 -5.70 8.21
C LEU A 353 -8.59 -6.12 8.63
N ILE A 354 -8.68 -7.07 9.56
CA ILE A 354 -9.95 -7.63 10.02
C ILE A 354 -10.75 -6.57 10.79
N GLY A 355 -10.07 -5.85 11.71
CA GLY A 355 -10.64 -4.74 12.45
C GLY A 355 -11.07 -3.58 11.56
N GLY A 356 -10.38 -3.38 10.43
CA GLY A 356 -10.79 -2.41 9.43
C GLY A 356 -12.05 -2.82 8.66
N MET A 357 -12.17 -4.10 8.28
CA MET A 357 -13.40 -4.65 7.70
C MET A 357 -14.59 -4.51 8.65
N THR A 358 -14.42 -4.84 9.93
CA THR A 358 -15.49 -4.68 10.94
C THR A 358 -15.79 -3.22 11.20
N GLY A 359 -14.76 -2.35 11.27
CA GLY A 359 -14.94 -0.91 11.41
C GLY A 359 -15.77 -0.32 10.27
N TYR A 360 -15.52 -0.76 9.02
CA TYR A 360 -16.31 -0.34 7.87
C TYR A 360 -17.75 -0.87 7.94
N LEU A 361 -17.95 -2.12 8.35
CA LEU A 361 -19.30 -2.67 8.54
C LEU A 361 -20.07 -1.89 9.61
N PHE A 362 -19.43 -1.49 10.72
CA PHE A 362 -20.05 -0.62 11.71
C PHE A 362 -20.43 0.73 11.11
N TYR A 363 -19.52 1.36 10.35
CA TYR A 363 -19.79 2.61 9.66
C TYR A 363 -20.99 2.50 8.70
N ALA A 364 -21.04 1.43 7.91
CA ALA A 364 -22.05 1.23 6.87
C ALA A 364 -23.42 0.75 7.39
N THR A 365 -23.47 0.08 8.55
CA THR A 365 -24.70 -0.56 9.07
C THR A 365 -25.20 -0.02 10.40
N GLY A 366 -24.33 0.61 11.20
CA GLY A 366 -24.62 1.01 12.58
C GLY A 366 -24.72 -0.14 13.58
N GLU A 367 -24.50 -1.40 13.17
CA GLU A 367 -24.62 -2.55 14.06
C GLU A 367 -23.45 -2.61 15.07
N THR A 368 -23.78 -2.50 16.36
CA THR A 368 -22.77 -2.38 17.44
C THR A 368 -21.84 -3.59 17.55
N ARG A 369 -22.29 -4.79 17.15
CA ARG A 369 -21.43 -5.99 17.13
C ARG A 369 -20.14 -5.79 16.34
N TYR A 370 -20.19 -5.00 15.27
CA TYR A 370 -19.00 -4.74 14.44
C TYR A 370 -18.07 -3.72 15.10
N ALA A 371 -18.60 -2.76 15.84
CA ALA A 371 -17.79 -1.87 16.67
C ALA A 371 -17.08 -2.63 17.79
N ASP A 372 -17.77 -3.61 18.41
CA ASP A 372 -17.19 -4.48 19.44
C ASP A 372 -16.05 -5.34 18.85
N TRP A 373 -16.24 -5.89 17.66
CA TRP A 373 -15.19 -6.64 16.94
C TRP A 373 -14.02 -5.77 16.47
N ALA A 374 -14.27 -4.53 16.03
CA ALA A 374 -13.22 -3.57 15.71
C ALA A 374 -12.40 -3.21 16.97
N ARG A 375 -13.09 -2.98 18.10
CA ARG A 375 -12.45 -2.71 19.39
C ARG A 375 -11.64 -3.89 19.90
N GLU A 376 -12.13 -5.11 19.68
CA GLU A 376 -11.39 -6.33 20.01
C GLU A 376 -10.07 -6.43 19.24
N CYS A 377 -10.09 -6.18 17.93
CA CYS A 377 -8.88 -6.18 17.11
C CYS A 377 -7.90 -5.07 17.55
N TYR A 378 -8.41 -3.87 17.80
CA TYR A 378 -7.64 -2.74 18.28
C TYR A 378 -7.00 -3.00 19.65
N ASP A 379 -7.76 -3.50 20.62
CA ASP A 379 -7.28 -3.77 21.98
C ASP A 379 -6.17 -4.83 21.98
N GLU A 380 -6.26 -5.84 21.12
CA GLU A 380 -5.19 -6.82 20.98
C GLU A 380 -3.90 -6.18 20.44
N ILE A 381 -4.02 -5.26 19.48
CA ILE A 381 -2.88 -4.53 18.93
C ILE A 381 -2.22 -3.65 20.00
N VAL A 382 -3.00 -2.83 20.72
CA VAL A 382 -2.45 -1.76 21.58
C VAL A 382 -2.28 -2.11 23.06
N ARG A 383 -2.88 -3.21 23.55
CA ARG A 383 -2.87 -3.54 24.99
C ARG A 383 -2.32 -4.92 25.33
N ARG A 384 -2.17 -5.81 24.36
CA ARG A 384 -1.97 -7.25 24.65
C ARG A 384 -0.97 -7.99 23.77
N SER A 385 -0.36 -7.33 22.77
CA SER A 385 0.58 -8.00 21.89
C SER A 385 2.04 -7.68 22.23
N ASP A 386 2.86 -8.72 22.37
CA ASP A 386 4.33 -8.63 22.39
C ASP A 386 4.92 -8.40 20.98
N ASP A 387 4.09 -8.51 19.93
CA ASP A 387 4.40 -8.23 18.53
C ASP A 387 3.10 -7.81 17.85
N PRO A 388 2.77 -6.51 17.77
CA PRO A 388 1.47 -6.05 17.27
C PRO A 388 1.22 -6.44 15.80
N GLN A 389 2.26 -6.92 15.10
CA GLN A 389 2.23 -7.39 13.71
C GLN A 389 1.50 -6.47 12.74
N ILE A 390 1.50 -5.19 13.07
CA ILE A 390 1.11 -4.18 12.14
C ILE A 390 2.24 -4.11 11.13
N ILE A 391 1.87 -4.21 9.86
CA ILE A 391 2.75 -3.92 8.76
C ILE A 391 2.05 -2.86 7.92
N MET A 392 2.82 -1.93 7.37
CA MET A 392 2.31 -0.70 6.79
C MET A 392 1.26 -0.94 5.71
N ASP A 393 1.39 -2.02 4.96
CA ASP A 393 0.45 -2.50 3.95
C ASP A 393 -0.96 -2.86 4.45
N MET A 394 -1.17 -2.85 5.77
CA MET A 394 -2.45 -3.14 6.41
C MET A 394 -3.14 -1.91 6.98
N LEU A 395 -2.51 -0.75 6.85
CA LEU A 395 -3.08 0.52 7.26
C LEU A 395 -4.24 1.06 6.38
N PRO A 396 -4.40 0.69 5.08
CA PRO A 396 -5.51 1.24 4.29
C PRO A 396 -6.89 0.96 4.91
N LEU A 397 -7.02 -0.19 5.59
CA LEU A 397 -8.25 -0.55 6.32
C LEU A 397 -8.21 -0.14 7.80
N ALA A 398 -7.04 0.06 8.40
CA ALA A 398 -6.93 0.40 9.82
C ALA A 398 -7.66 1.71 10.15
N GLY A 399 -7.74 2.65 9.20
CA GLY A 399 -8.53 3.89 9.36
C GLY A 399 -9.98 3.62 9.80
N TRP A 400 -10.64 2.63 9.20
CA TRP A 400 -12.02 2.27 9.56
C TRP A 400 -12.14 1.66 10.96
N MET A 401 -11.17 0.84 11.37
CA MET A 401 -11.10 0.31 12.73
C MET A 401 -10.98 1.45 13.73
N LEU A 402 -10.08 2.39 13.46
CA LEU A 402 -9.80 3.54 14.32
C LEU A 402 -11.01 4.48 14.41
N GLN A 403 -11.74 4.70 13.31
CA GLN A 403 -13.00 5.45 13.32
C GLN A 403 -14.04 4.80 14.25
N ALA A 404 -14.22 3.47 14.14
CA ALA A 404 -15.15 2.72 14.99
C ALA A 404 -14.76 2.76 16.48
N VAL A 405 -13.46 2.65 16.78
CA VAL A 405 -12.94 2.73 18.17
C VAL A 405 -13.16 4.11 18.78
N CYS A 406 -13.06 5.16 17.98
CA CYS A 406 -13.34 6.54 18.39
C CYS A 406 -14.85 6.85 18.51
N GLY A 407 -15.74 5.89 18.24
CA GLY A 407 -17.19 6.06 18.36
C GLY A 407 -17.81 6.93 17.28
N ARG A 408 -17.11 7.16 16.16
CA ARG A 408 -17.68 7.87 15.01
C ARG A 408 -18.53 6.89 14.19
N SER A 409 -19.85 7.06 14.21
CA SER A 409 -20.79 6.36 13.33
C SER A 409 -21.66 7.40 12.61
N PRO A 410 -21.94 7.25 11.30
CA PRO A 410 -22.83 8.14 10.56
C PRO A 410 -24.24 8.22 11.16
N ALA A 411 -24.68 7.20 11.90
CA ALA A 411 -25.96 7.24 12.62
C ALA A 411 -26.03 8.40 13.66
N ALA A 412 -24.88 8.95 14.07
CA ALA A 412 -24.78 10.13 14.93
C ALA A 412 -24.56 11.45 14.15
N GLU A 413 -24.14 11.38 12.87
CA GLU A 413 -23.78 12.56 12.05
C GLU A 413 -24.74 12.82 10.87
N GLY A 414 -25.78 12.01 10.68
CA GLY A 414 -26.93 12.33 9.82
C GLY A 414 -26.60 12.41 8.32
N VAL A 415 -25.80 11.46 7.81
CA VAL A 415 -25.51 11.29 6.38
C VAL A 415 -26.42 10.23 5.76
#